data_AF-A0A660Y9Y3-F1
#
_entry.id   AF-A0A660Y9Y3-F1
#
_cell.length_a   1.000
_cell.length_b   1.000
_cell.length_c   1.000
_cell.angle_alpha   90.00
_cell.angle_beta   90.00
_cell.angle_gamma   90.00
#
_symmetry.space_group_name_H-M   'P 1'
#
loop_
_entity.id
_entity.type
_entity.pdbx_description
1 polymer ?
#
loop_
_entity_poly.entity_id
_entity_poly.type
_entity_poly.pdbx_seq_one_letter_code
_entity_poly.pdbx_strand_id
1 'polypeptide(L)'
;MAQKMRPGGFLLLLGLCIAVLAEARSDPVGLDRQLKTARTFEAGRRYEEALRIYREAYKAAPDHREVVQGLDRTLSKLGRFDEVVHLLTEAVQRMPEYGYFRMRLGEVLYDLGQPDEAARWWDSIIETGPDHRPNYTLVAREYLQRGEEKKARETYLKARARFGEKGLFAKEIGKLSAAGEDYVDAASEYLLYLEEQPGRFDLIRELLSNFPRDRETTQGVTKVLEAAVLQAPKDWTRKKLLVEYLLITDRPQQALDQIRSLASADAEAQHLEPTLLQWAERITDPKVRAEAYLEVIARFPKSRR
;
A
#
# COMPACT_ATOMS: atom_id res chain seq x y z
N MET A 1 24.10 -47.59 44.84
CA MET A 1 22.73 -47.30 45.32
C MET A 1 22.76 -46.04 46.16
N ALA A 2 21.73 -45.18 46.04
CA ALA A 2 21.55 -43.85 46.64
C ALA A 2 22.09 -42.66 45.82
N GLN A 3 21.27 -42.20 44.88
CA GLN A 3 21.45 -40.95 44.13
C GLN A 3 20.73 -39.82 44.90
N LYS A 4 21.49 -38.87 45.44
CA LYS A 4 20.97 -37.66 46.10
C LYS A 4 20.30 -36.75 45.06
N MET A 5 18.98 -36.58 45.15
CA MET A 5 18.26 -35.50 44.46
C MET A 5 18.63 -34.15 45.08
N ARG A 6 19.02 -33.19 44.23
CA ARG A 6 19.26 -31.79 44.62
C ARG A 6 17.90 -31.05 44.67
N PRO A 7 17.56 -30.32 45.75
CA PRO A 7 16.38 -29.48 45.80
C PRO A 7 16.71 -28.13 45.15
N GLY A 8 16.46 -28.00 43.85
CA GLY A 8 16.77 -26.76 43.12
C GLY A 8 15.86 -26.42 41.94
N GLY A 9 14.83 -27.22 41.68
CA GLY A 9 13.96 -27.07 40.49
C GLY A 9 12.64 -26.34 40.73
N PHE A 10 12.26 -26.06 41.99
CA PHE A 10 10.89 -25.60 42.31
C PHE A 10 10.74 -24.07 42.42
N LEU A 11 11.83 -23.31 42.50
CA LEU A 11 11.80 -21.85 42.62
C LEU A 11 11.80 -21.10 41.27
N LEU A 12 12.13 -21.75 40.16
CA LEU A 12 12.14 -21.12 38.83
C LEU A 12 10.78 -21.18 38.11
N LEU A 13 9.85 -22.03 38.55
CA LEU A 13 8.49 -22.09 37.98
C LEU A 13 7.52 -21.11 38.65
N LEU A 14 7.81 -20.65 39.88
CA LEU A 14 7.04 -19.59 40.55
C LEU A 14 7.35 -18.20 40.00
N GLY A 15 8.55 -17.97 39.45
CA GLY A 15 8.92 -16.71 38.80
C GLY A 15 8.31 -16.53 37.41
N LEU A 16 8.04 -17.62 36.68
CA LEU A 16 7.44 -17.56 35.34
C LEU A 16 5.91 -17.37 35.36
N CYS A 17 5.24 -17.75 36.46
CA CYS A 17 3.80 -17.48 36.62
C CYS A 17 3.49 -16.03 36.99
N ILE A 18 4.42 -15.27 37.58
CA ILE A 18 4.17 -13.87 37.96
C ILE A 18 4.24 -12.94 36.73
N ALA A 19 4.99 -13.32 35.68
CA ALA A 19 5.05 -12.54 34.43
C ALA A 19 3.83 -12.75 33.52
N VAL A 20 3.15 -13.90 33.60
CA VAL A 20 1.91 -14.17 32.84
C VAL A 20 0.65 -13.71 33.59
N LEU A 21 0.77 -13.36 34.88
CA LEU A 21 -0.32 -12.80 35.69
C LEU A 21 -0.43 -11.26 35.62
N ALA A 22 0.32 -10.61 34.72
CA ALA A 22 0.19 -9.16 34.46
C ALA A 22 -1.02 -8.79 33.57
N GLU A 23 -1.77 -9.78 33.04
CA GLU A 23 -2.84 -9.56 32.05
C GLU A 23 -4.27 -9.69 32.57
N ALA A 24 -4.47 -9.60 33.88
CA ALA A 24 -5.80 -9.31 34.44
C ALA A 24 -5.73 -8.03 35.28
N ARG A 25 -5.46 -6.89 34.63
CA ARG A 25 -5.90 -5.61 35.19
C ARG A 25 -7.42 -5.70 35.27
N SER A 26 -7.94 -5.91 36.47
CA SER A 26 -9.38 -5.92 36.71
C SER A 26 -9.97 -4.64 36.14
N ASP A 27 -10.92 -4.76 35.21
CA ASP A 27 -11.70 -3.60 34.77
C ASP A 27 -12.25 -2.91 36.02
N PRO A 28 -11.99 -1.61 36.21
CA PRO A 28 -12.53 -0.89 37.34
C PRO A 28 -14.05 -1.13 37.43
N VAL A 29 -14.54 -1.45 38.62
CA VAL A 29 -15.95 -1.81 38.81
C VAL A 29 -16.83 -0.68 38.26
N GLY A 30 -17.60 -1.00 37.20
CA GLY A 30 -18.50 -0.06 36.54
C GLY A 30 -17.93 0.67 35.31
N LEU A 31 -16.69 0.39 34.89
CA LEU A 31 -16.08 1.01 33.71
C LEU A 31 -16.93 0.79 32.45
N ASP A 32 -17.40 -0.43 32.19
CA ASP A 32 -18.29 -0.73 31.06
C ASP A 32 -19.56 0.13 31.06
N ARG A 33 -20.14 0.33 32.25
CA ARG A 33 -21.32 1.17 32.42
C ARG A 33 -20.99 2.63 32.12
N GLN A 34 -19.87 3.12 32.63
CA GLN A 34 -19.39 4.48 32.35
C GLN A 34 -19.16 4.69 30.85
N LEU A 35 -18.45 3.76 30.19
CA LEU A 35 -18.18 3.80 28.75
C LEU A 35 -19.47 3.77 27.92
N LYS A 36 -20.45 2.95 28.31
CA LYS A 36 -21.76 2.91 27.64
C LYS A 36 -22.53 4.22 27.81
N THR A 37 -22.54 4.77 29.02
CA THR A 37 -23.17 6.06 29.32
C THR A 37 -22.52 7.19 28.55
N ALA A 38 -21.18 7.26 28.53
CA ALA A 38 -20.44 8.27 27.78
C ALA A 38 -20.73 8.21 26.28
N ARG A 39 -20.72 7.00 25.68
CA ARG A 39 -21.10 6.79 24.27
C ARG A 39 -22.53 7.24 23.96
N THR A 40 -23.45 7.07 24.91
CA THR A 40 -24.84 7.52 24.75
C THR A 40 -24.93 9.05 24.74
N PHE A 41 -24.18 9.72 25.60
CA PHE A 41 -24.07 11.19 25.56
C PHE A 41 -23.43 11.69 24.25
N GLU A 42 -22.35 11.05 23.78
CA GLU A 42 -21.73 11.38 22.48
C GLU A 42 -22.71 11.21 21.31
N ALA A 43 -23.47 10.11 21.28
CA ALA A 43 -24.48 9.86 20.26
C ALA A 43 -25.58 10.94 20.25
N GLY A 44 -25.91 11.46 21.44
CA GLY A 44 -26.81 12.60 21.61
C GLY A 44 -26.16 13.98 21.37
N ARG A 45 -24.89 14.03 20.93
CA ARG A 45 -24.08 15.26 20.77
C ARG A 45 -23.92 16.08 22.06
N ARG A 46 -24.05 15.43 23.21
CA ARG A 46 -23.88 16.00 24.56
C ARG A 46 -22.44 15.79 25.01
N TYR A 47 -21.52 16.50 24.36
CA TYR A 47 -20.09 16.22 24.45
C TYR A 47 -19.50 16.60 25.82
N GLU A 48 -20.00 17.64 26.47
CA GLU A 48 -19.56 18.06 27.81
C GLU A 48 -19.92 17.01 28.87
N GLU A 49 -21.12 16.41 28.80
CA GLU A 49 -21.52 15.33 29.69
C GLU A 49 -20.72 14.06 29.43
N ALA A 50 -20.49 13.71 28.16
CA ALA A 50 -19.61 12.61 27.79
C ALA A 50 -18.19 12.82 28.34
N LEU A 51 -17.65 14.04 28.22
CA LEU A 51 -16.31 14.40 28.68
C LEU A 51 -16.16 14.18 30.18
N ARG A 52 -17.17 14.57 30.98
CA ARG A 52 -17.14 14.34 32.43
C ARG A 52 -17.03 12.86 32.75
N ILE A 53 -17.85 12.01 32.12
CA ILE A 53 -17.84 10.56 32.37
C ILE A 53 -16.53 9.94 31.90
N TYR A 54 -16.02 10.32 30.73
CA TYR A 54 -14.74 9.83 30.23
C TYR A 54 -13.55 10.26 31.09
N ARG A 55 -13.56 11.48 31.67
CA ARG A 55 -12.52 11.91 32.61
C ARG A 55 -12.56 11.12 33.92
N GLU A 56 -13.75 10.80 34.42
CA GLU A 56 -13.91 9.91 35.59
C GLU A 56 -13.37 8.50 35.29
N ALA A 57 -13.72 7.95 34.12
CA ALA A 57 -13.20 6.66 33.67
C ALA A 57 -11.66 6.67 33.50
N TYR A 58 -11.09 7.76 32.97
CA TYR A 58 -9.65 7.89 32.77
C TYR A 58 -8.85 7.95 34.07
N LYS A 59 -9.40 8.57 35.13
CA LYS A 59 -8.79 8.52 36.47
C LYS A 59 -8.68 7.10 37.00
N ALA A 60 -9.65 6.23 36.69
CA ALA A 60 -9.67 4.84 37.14
C ALA A 60 -8.82 3.92 36.25
N ALA A 61 -8.78 4.17 34.95
CA ALA A 61 -8.05 3.36 33.97
C ALA A 61 -7.35 4.23 32.90
N PRO A 62 -6.23 4.89 33.24
CA PRO A 62 -5.54 5.79 32.32
C PRO A 62 -4.89 5.07 31.12
N ASP A 63 -4.65 3.76 31.25
CA ASP A 63 -4.06 2.95 30.17
C ASP A 63 -5.12 2.08 29.46
N HIS A 64 -6.41 2.39 29.60
CA HIS A 64 -7.49 1.68 28.89
C HIS A 64 -7.77 2.36 27.54
N ARG A 65 -7.47 1.65 26.44
CA ARG A 65 -7.51 2.19 25.07
C ARG A 65 -8.84 2.86 24.72
N GLU A 66 -9.98 2.23 25.04
CA GLU A 66 -11.30 2.79 24.73
C GLU A 66 -11.59 4.08 25.52
N VAL A 67 -11.05 4.21 26.74
CA VAL A 67 -11.25 5.41 27.56
C VAL A 67 -10.50 6.59 26.95
N VAL A 68 -9.24 6.37 26.59
CA VAL A 68 -8.42 7.40 25.93
C VAL A 68 -9.01 7.79 24.58
N GLN A 69 -9.45 6.82 23.78
CA GLN A 69 -10.12 7.08 22.49
C GLN A 69 -11.43 7.86 22.66
N GLY A 70 -12.20 7.55 23.70
CA GLY A 70 -13.41 8.29 24.06
C GLY A 70 -13.12 9.74 24.43
N LEU A 71 -12.08 9.97 25.25
CA LEU A 71 -11.61 11.31 25.59
C LEU A 71 -11.11 12.08 24.38
N ASP A 72 -10.21 11.51 23.56
CA ASP A 72 -9.71 12.13 22.31
C ASP A 72 -10.88 12.57 21.43
N ARG A 73 -11.78 11.64 21.10
CA ARG A 73 -12.94 11.92 20.25
C ARG A 73 -13.82 13.02 20.83
N THR A 74 -14.11 12.98 22.12
CA THR A 74 -14.97 13.96 22.78
C THR A 74 -14.32 15.34 22.84
N LEU A 75 -13.05 15.42 23.23
CA LEU A 75 -12.28 16.67 23.28
C LEU A 75 -12.11 17.29 21.89
N SER A 76 -11.85 16.47 20.88
CA SER A 76 -11.77 16.89 19.47
C SER A 76 -13.10 17.49 18.98
N LYS A 77 -14.24 16.89 19.34
CA LYS A 77 -15.58 17.45 19.00
C LYS A 77 -15.88 18.77 19.70
N LEU A 78 -15.26 19.02 20.84
CA LEU A 78 -15.34 20.27 21.59
C LEU A 78 -14.31 21.31 21.12
N GLY A 79 -13.44 20.98 20.15
CA GLY A 79 -12.38 21.86 19.67
C GLY A 79 -11.25 22.09 20.69
N ARG A 80 -11.13 21.23 21.71
CA ARG A 80 -10.14 21.36 22.79
C ARG A 80 -8.84 20.64 22.43
N PHE A 81 -8.22 21.04 21.34
CA PHE A 81 -7.09 20.32 20.74
C PHE A 81 -5.84 20.30 21.62
N ASP A 82 -5.57 21.34 22.41
CA ASP A 82 -4.44 21.34 23.36
C ASP A 82 -4.58 20.22 24.42
N GLU A 83 -5.81 19.99 24.90
CA GLU A 83 -6.09 18.88 25.83
C GLU A 83 -5.92 17.52 25.14
N VAL A 84 -6.26 17.41 23.85
CA VAL A 84 -6.05 16.20 23.05
C VAL A 84 -4.57 15.90 22.90
N VAL A 85 -3.76 16.90 22.55
CA VAL A 85 -2.30 16.75 22.42
C VAL A 85 -1.69 16.26 23.73
N HIS A 86 -2.06 16.85 24.87
CA HIS A 86 -1.60 16.39 26.18
C HIS A 86 -2.00 14.94 26.47
N LEU A 87 -3.29 14.63 26.32
CA LEU A 87 -3.83 13.28 26.56
C LEU A 87 -3.13 12.23 25.70
N LEU A 88 -2.98 12.49 24.40
CA LEU A 88 -2.37 11.54 23.47
C LEU A 88 -0.87 11.39 23.73
N THR A 89 -0.17 12.46 24.10
CA THR A 89 1.24 12.39 24.51
C THR A 89 1.43 11.49 25.73
N GLU A 90 0.59 11.64 26.76
CA GLU A 90 0.61 10.75 27.93
C GLU A 90 0.25 9.31 27.55
N ALA A 91 -0.73 9.12 26.68
CA ALA A 91 -1.15 7.81 26.22
C ALA A 91 -0.05 7.08 25.43
N VAL A 92 0.73 7.79 24.60
CA VAL A 92 1.87 7.23 23.88
C VAL A 92 2.98 6.79 24.86
N GLN A 93 3.20 7.53 25.95
CA GLN A 93 4.18 7.13 26.98
C GLN A 93 3.74 5.88 27.74
N ARG A 94 2.44 5.74 28.00
CA ARG A 94 1.85 4.63 28.77
C ARG A 94 1.64 3.36 27.95
N MET A 95 1.30 3.51 26.67
CA MET A 95 0.98 2.42 25.73
C MET A 95 1.80 2.58 24.44
N PRO A 96 3.13 2.52 24.52
CA PRO A 96 4.00 2.80 23.38
C PRO A 96 3.78 1.86 22.20
N GLU A 97 3.30 0.64 22.44
CA GLU A 97 3.01 -0.35 21.40
C GLU A 97 1.72 -0.07 20.62
N TYR A 98 0.84 0.79 21.14
CA TYR A 98 -0.43 1.11 20.50
C TYR A 98 -0.31 2.31 19.55
N GLY A 99 0.13 2.03 18.31
CA GLY A 99 0.43 3.02 17.27
C GLY A 99 -0.72 3.98 16.90
N TYR A 100 -1.96 3.65 17.26
CA TYR A 100 -3.12 4.54 17.06
C TYR A 100 -2.92 5.92 17.71
N PHE A 101 -2.35 5.99 18.92
CA PHE A 101 -2.21 7.30 19.59
C PHE A 101 -1.18 8.20 18.91
N ARG A 102 -0.12 7.64 18.34
CA ARG A 102 0.86 8.41 17.55
C ARG A 102 0.26 8.89 16.24
N MET A 103 -0.55 8.05 15.61
CA MET A 103 -1.30 8.39 14.40
C MET A 103 -2.21 9.60 14.65
N ARG A 104 -3.06 9.50 15.69
CA ARG A 104 -3.96 10.58 16.09
C ARG A 104 -3.25 11.84 16.55
N LEU A 105 -2.14 11.71 17.26
CA LEU A 105 -1.35 12.86 17.70
C LEU A 105 -0.79 13.61 16.49
N GLY A 106 -0.28 12.90 15.50
CA GLY A 106 0.16 13.52 14.24
C GLY A 106 -0.97 14.21 13.49
N GLU A 107 -2.15 13.59 13.40
CA GLU A 107 -3.33 14.20 12.78
C GLU A 107 -3.72 15.53 13.44
N VAL A 108 -3.80 15.55 14.77
CA VAL A 108 -4.19 16.74 15.55
C VAL A 108 -3.15 17.85 15.42
N LEU A 109 -1.86 17.52 15.51
CA LEU A 109 -0.79 18.50 15.36
C LEU A 109 -0.75 19.09 13.94
N TYR A 110 -1.04 18.28 12.92
CA TYR A 110 -1.16 18.79 11.56
C TYR A 110 -2.30 19.79 11.44
N ASP A 111 -3.49 19.45 11.98
CA ASP A 111 -4.66 20.33 11.97
C ASP A 111 -4.43 21.63 12.77
N LEU A 112 -3.51 21.62 13.74
CA LEU A 112 -3.03 22.79 14.47
C LEU A 112 -1.94 23.61 13.74
N GLY A 113 -1.57 23.22 12.52
CA GLY A 113 -0.55 23.93 11.74
C GLY A 113 0.89 23.58 12.13
N GLN A 114 1.12 22.41 12.71
CA GLN A 114 2.44 21.90 13.12
C GLN A 114 2.85 20.65 12.30
N PRO A 115 3.00 20.78 10.96
CA PRO A 115 3.20 19.63 10.07
C PRO A 115 4.53 18.88 10.31
N ASP A 116 5.57 19.58 10.76
CA ASP A 116 6.87 18.95 11.06
C ASP A 116 6.79 18.06 12.31
N GLU A 117 6.01 18.46 13.31
CA GLU A 117 5.81 17.64 14.50
C GLU A 117 4.88 16.46 14.20
N ALA A 118 3.83 16.69 13.40
CA ALA A 118 2.97 15.65 12.89
C ALA A 118 3.76 14.55 12.15
N ALA A 119 4.66 14.95 11.26
CA ALA A 119 5.52 14.04 10.51
C ALA A 119 6.39 13.19 11.45
N ARG A 120 6.99 13.76 12.49
CA ARG A 120 7.78 12.99 13.48
C ARG A 120 6.95 11.89 14.15
N TRP A 121 5.69 12.18 14.49
CA TRP A 121 4.82 11.18 15.10
C TRP A 121 4.42 10.07 14.12
N TRP A 122 4.09 10.40 12.87
CA TRP A 122 3.79 9.41 11.84
C TRP A 122 5.01 8.55 11.49
N ASP A 123 6.18 9.16 11.24
CA ASP A 123 7.43 8.45 10.96
C ASP A 123 7.80 7.49 12.11
N SER A 124 7.55 7.89 13.37
CA SER A 124 7.84 7.02 14.52
C SER A 124 7.10 5.67 14.46
N ILE A 125 5.94 5.59 13.81
CA ILE A 125 5.12 4.36 13.70
C ILE A 125 5.86 3.29 12.89
N ILE A 126 6.56 3.70 11.85
CA ILE A 126 7.34 2.79 11.00
C ILE A 126 8.77 2.58 11.51
N GLU A 127 9.30 3.50 12.32
CA GLU A 127 10.66 3.40 12.88
C GLU A 127 10.74 2.56 14.16
N THR A 128 9.72 2.63 15.01
CA THR A 128 9.74 2.01 16.35
C THR A 128 8.56 1.06 16.60
N GLY A 129 7.57 1.05 15.71
CA GLY A 129 6.49 0.08 15.76
C GLY A 129 6.92 -1.31 15.27
N PRO A 130 6.05 -2.32 15.42
CA PRO A 130 6.24 -3.62 14.79
C PRO A 130 6.42 -3.50 13.27
N ASP A 131 7.32 -4.31 12.71
CA ASP A 131 7.67 -4.26 11.29
C ASP A 131 6.59 -4.90 10.42
N HIS A 132 5.56 -4.12 10.10
CA HIS A 132 4.37 -4.58 9.39
C HIS A 132 4.01 -3.65 8.24
N ARG A 133 3.81 -4.22 7.05
CA ARG A 133 3.42 -3.49 5.83
C ARG A 133 2.24 -2.52 6.02
N PRO A 134 1.17 -2.85 6.77
CA PRO A 134 0.07 -1.92 7.01
C PRO A 134 0.48 -0.59 7.66
N ASN A 135 1.54 -0.54 8.47
CA ASN A 135 2.01 0.70 9.09
C ASN A 135 2.51 1.70 8.05
N TYR A 136 3.25 1.23 7.04
CA TYR A 136 3.71 2.06 5.93
C TYR A 136 2.54 2.57 5.09
N THR A 137 1.54 1.73 4.82
CA THR A 137 0.31 2.16 4.13
C THR A 137 -0.44 3.23 4.92
N LEU A 138 -0.51 3.08 6.24
CA LEU A 138 -1.18 4.03 7.12
C LEU A 138 -0.46 5.39 7.09
N VAL A 139 0.85 5.42 7.33
CA VAL A 139 1.65 6.65 7.32
C VAL A 139 1.65 7.32 5.94
N ALA A 140 1.83 6.54 4.87
CA ALA A 140 1.79 7.09 3.51
C ALA A 140 0.41 7.69 3.19
N ARG A 141 -0.69 7.07 3.65
CA ARG A 141 -2.04 7.62 3.46
C ARG A 141 -2.22 8.96 4.15
N GLU A 142 -1.69 9.13 5.36
CA GLU A 142 -1.74 10.43 6.03
C GLU A 142 -1.02 11.51 5.22
N TYR A 143 0.20 11.22 4.76
CA TYR A 143 0.90 12.15 3.88
C TYR A 143 0.09 12.47 2.60
N LEU A 144 -0.53 11.48 1.97
CA LEU A 144 -1.36 11.70 0.78
C LEU A 144 -2.58 12.57 1.05
N GLN A 145 -3.29 12.35 2.17
CA GLN A 145 -4.44 13.18 2.55
C GLN A 145 -4.05 14.65 2.75
N ARG A 146 -2.79 14.91 3.09
CA ARG A 146 -2.23 16.24 3.29
C ARG A 146 -1.52 16.82 2.06
N GLY A 147 -1.51 16.10 0.93
CA GLY A 147 -0.84 16.52 -0.31
C GLY A 147 0.68 16.34 -0.30
N GLU A 148 1.23 15.66 0.71
CA GLU A 148 2.66 15.40 0.88
C GLU A 148 3.11 14.16 0.09
N GLU A 149 2.87 14.16 -1.23
CA GLU A 149 3.08 13.00 -2.11
C GLU A 149 4.52 12.47 -2.08
N LYS A 150 5.50 13.38 -1.95
CA LYS A 150 6.91 13.00 -1.84
C LYS A 150 7.18 12.18 -0.58
N LYS A 151 6.67 12.61 0.58
CA LYS A 151 6.82 11.87 1.85
C LYS A 151 6.09 10.53 1.82
N ALA A 152 4.92 10.48 1.17
CA ALA A 152 4.21 9.23 0.94
C ALA A 152 5.04 8.25 0.09
N ARG A 153 5.64 8.71 -1.02
CA ARG A 153 6.52 7.90 -1.87
C ARG A 153 7.74 7.40 -1.09
N GLU A 154 8.40 8.28 -0.34
CA GLU A 154 9.53 7.92 0.53
C GLU A 154 9.14 6.85 1.55
N THR A 155 7.94 6.93 2.13
CA THR A 155 7.42 5.93 3.07
C THR A 155 7.30 4.54 2.41
N TYR A 156 6.75 4.46 1.19
CA TYR A 156 6.67 3.19 0.46
C TYR A 156 8.06 2.64 0.10
N LEU A 157 9.00 3.51 -0.27
CA LEU A 157 10.39 3.11 -0.55
C LEU A 157 11.13 2.63 0.69
N LYS A 158 10.92 3.27 1.86
CA LYS A 158 11.42 2.78 3.15
C LYS A 158 10.92 1.35 3.40
N ALA A 159 9.63 1.08 3.14
CA ALA A 159 9.08 -0.27 3.27
C ALA A 159 9.78 -1.26 2.34
N ARG A 160 9.94 -0.91 1.06
CA ARG A 160 10.63 -1.74 0.06
C ARG A 160 12.06 -2.09 0.51
N ALA A 161 12.81 -1.11 0.99
CA ALA A 161 14.17 -1.31 1.51
C ALA A 161 14.17 -2.20 2.77
N ARG A 162 13.18 -2.01 3.65
CA ARG A 162 13.08 -2.76 4.91
C ARG A 162 12.75 -4.23 4.70
N PHE A 163 11.80 -4.55 3.83
CA PHE A 163 11.37 -5.93 3.55
C PHE A 163 12.19 -6.62 2.46
N GLY A 164 13.00 -5.88 1.69
CA GLY A 164 13.85 -6.44 0.63
C GLY A 164 13.06 -6.91 -0.60
N GLU A 165 11.84 -6.42 -0.80
CA GLU A 165 10.91 -6.89 -1.85
C GLU A 165 10.72 -5.83 -2.93
N LYS A 166 11.33 -6.03 -4.10
CA LYS A 166 11.35 -5.04 -5.18
C LYS A 166 9.97 -4.57 -5.64
N GLY A 167 8.98 -5.47 -5.72
CA GLY A 167 7.61 -5.15 -6.14
C GLY A 167 6.70 -4.57 -5.04
N LEU A 168 7.20 -4.46 -3.80
CA LEU A 168 6.41 -3.97 -2.69
C LEU A 168 5.99 -2.50 -2.94
N PHE A 169 4.68 -2.26 -2.81
CA PHE A 169 4.01 -0.97 -3.08
C PHE A 169 4.23 -0.40 -4.49
N ALA A 170 4.61 -1.24 -5.47
CA ALA A 170 4.94 -0.75 -6.80
C ALA A 170 3.75 -0.07 -7.50
N LYS A 171 2.51 -0.55 -7.32
CA LYS A 171 1.33 0.12 -7.86
C LYS A 171 1.13 1.52 -7.25
N GLU A 172 1.31 1.65 -5.94
CA GLU A 172 1.19 2.91 -5.22
C GLU A 172 2.27 3.91 -5.65
N ILE A 173 3.53 3.46 -5.73
CA ILE A 173 4.66 4.28 -6.19
C ILE A 173 4.48 4.68 -7.67
N GLY A 174 4.04 3.76 -8.53
CA GLY A 174 3.79 4.06 -9.93
C GLY A 174 2.69 5.10 -10.13
N LYS A 175 1.62 5.06 -9.31
CA LYS A 175 0.57 6.10 -9.33
C LYS A 175 1.09 7.46 -8.92
N LEU A 176 1.91 7.54 -7.87
CA LEU A 176 2.52 8.80 -7.42
C LEU A 176 3.48 9.36 -8.47
N SER A 177 4.23 8.49 -9.14
CA SER A 177 5.18 8.90 -10.17
C SER A 177 4.44 9.41 -11.41
N ALA A 178 3.35 8.76 -11.81
CA ALA A 178 2.48 9.26 -12.88
C ALA A 178 1.79 10.60 -12.53
N ALA A 179 1.40 10.80 -11.27
CA ALA A 179 0.86 12.08 -10.79
C ALA A 179 1.90 13.20 -10.82
N GLY A 180 3.17 12.87 -10.52
CA GLY A 180 4.32 13.76 -10.69
C GLY A 180 4.88 13.82 -12.12
N GLU A 181 4.15 13.32 -13.12
CA GLU A 181 4.51 13.30 -14.55
C GLU A 181 5.78 12.50 -14.90
N ASP A 182 6.31 11.70 -13.99
CA ASP A 182 7.38 10.72 -14.26
C ASP A 182 6.77 9.40 -14.76
N TYR A 183 6.35 9.42 -16.02
CA TYR A 183 5.70 8.27 -16.67
C TYR A 183 6.66 7.09 -16.91
N VAL A 184 7.97 7.34 -16.97
CA VAL A 184 9.00 6.32 -17.17
C VAL A 184 9.19 5.52 -15.89
N ASP A 185 9.30 6.19 -14.74
CA ASP A 185 9.31 5.54 -13.43
C ASP A 185 7.97 4.82 -13.18
N ALA A 186 6.85 5.48 -13.51
CA ALA A 186 5.53 4.87 -13.34
C ALA A 186 5.37 3.56 -14.14
N ALA A 187 5.80 3.53 -15.40
CA ALA A 187 5.78 2.31 -16.21
C ALA A 187 6.68 1.21 -15.62
N SER A 188 7.86 1.58 -15.12
CA SER A 188 8.79 0.65 -14.47
C SER A 188 8.17 0.02 -13.22
N GLU A 189 7.49 0.81 -12.40
CA GLU A 189 6.80 0.36 -11.20
C GLU A 189 5.57 -0.51 -11.52
N TYR A 190 4.82 -0.16 -12.56
CA TYR A 190 3.70 -1.00 -13.02
C TYR A 190 4.15 -2.35 -13.56
N LEU A 191 5.32 -2.44 -14.17
CA LEU A 191 5.93 -3.73 -14.54
C LEU A 191 6.26 -4.56 -13.29
N LEU A 192 6.87 -3.96 -12.26
CA LEU A 192 7.14 -4.67 -11.01
C LEU A 192 5.86 -5.19 -10.35
N TYR A 193 4.79 -4.39 -10.37
CA TYR A 193 3.49 -4.84 -9.86
C TYR A 193 2.90 -5.99 -10.68
N LEU A 194 3.09 -5.98 -12.01
CA LEU A 194 2.60 -7.02 -12.91
C LEU A 194 3.38 -8.33 -12.75
N GLU A 195 4.67 -8.27 -12.44
CA GLU A 195 5.50 -9.43 -12.11
C GLU A 195 4.96 -10.19 -10.89
N GLU A 196 4.60 -9.45 -9.83
CA GLU A 196 4.02 -10.02 -8.61
C GLU A 196 2.57 -10.50 -8.80
N GLN A 197 1.81 -9.83 -9.67
CA GLN A 197 0.40 -10.13 -9.91
C GLN A 197 0.05 -10.15 -11.41
N PRO A 198 0.39 -11.23 -12.14
CA PRO A 198 0.14 -11.33 -13.59
C PRO A 198 -1.35 -11.19 -13.97
N GLY A 199 -2.25 -11.62 -13.07
CA GLY A 199 -3.71 -11.48 -13.23
C GLY A 199 -4.23 -10.03 -13.20
N ARG A 200 -3.36 -9.03 -12.97
CA ARG A 200 -3.71 -7.60 -12.99
C ARG A 200 -3.33 -6.89 -14.29
N PHE A 201 -3.11 -7.65 -15.35
CA PHE A 201 -2.80 -7.13 -16.68
C PHE A 201 -3.71 -5.99 -17.14
N ASP A 202 -5.03 -6.17 -17.07
CA ASP A 202 -5.98 -5.16 -17.57
C ASP A 202 -5.91 -3.84 -16.81
N LEU A 203 -5.67 -3.90 -15.50
CA LEU A 203 -5.45 -2.71 -14.68
C LEU A 203 -4.18 -1.97 -15.13
N ILE A 204 -3.08 -2.68 -15.37
CA ILE A 204 -1.83 -2.03 -15.82
C ILE A 204 -1.99 -1.45 -17.21
N ARG A 205 -2.65 -2.16 -18.12
CA ARG A 205 -2.99 -1.66 -19.46
C ARG A 205 -3.82 -0.38 -19.39
N GLU A 206 -4.82 -0.33 -18.51
CA GLU A 206 -5.64 0.86 -18.28
C GLU A 206 -4.79 2.03 -17.75
N LEU A 207 -3.95 1.78 -16.75
CA LEU A 207 -3.09 2.81 -16.16
C LEU A 207 -2.12 3.41 -17.19
N LEU A 208 -1.49 2.59 -18.02
CA LEU A 208 -0.61 3.07 -19.10
C LEU A 208 -1.38 3.82 -20.19
N SER A 209 -2.64 3.47 -20.44
CA SER A 209 -3.47 4.14 -21.45
C SER A 209 -3.84 5.58 -21.09
N ASN A 210 -3.75 5.92 -19.80
CA ASN A 210 -4.00 7.27 -19.28
C ASN A 210 -2.79 8.20 -19.42
N PHE A 211 -1.62 7.68 -19.83
CA PHE A 211 -0.44 8.51 -20.03
C PHE A 211 -0.61 9.43 -21.25
N PRO A 212 0.03 10.61 -21.24
CA PRO A 212 0.13 11.46 -22.41
C PRO A 212 0.66 10.72 -23.64
N ARG A 213 0.11 11.05 -24.82
CA ARG A 213 0.51 10.45 -26.10
C ARG A 213 1.54 11.28 -26.87
N ASP A 214 2.19 12.21 -26.19
CA ASP A 214 3.28 12.98 -26.78
C ASP A 214 4.48 12.05 -27.08
N ARG A 215 5.39 12.55 -27.92
CA ARG A 215 6.51 11.78 -28.43
C ARG A 215 7.46 11.35 -27.32
N GLU A 216 7.74 12.22 -26.35
CA GLU A 216 8.72 11.98 -25.29
C GLU A 216 8.23 10.88 -24.37
N THR A 217 7.02 11.04 -23.83
CA THR A 217 6.38 10.04 -22.96
C THR A 217 6.30 8.67 -23.63
N THR A 218 5.78 8.64 -24.87
CA THR A 218 5.62 7.37 -25.59
C THR A 218 6.96 6.68 -25.82
N GLN A 219 8.00 7.43 -26.23
CA GLN A 219 9.32 6.84 -26.48
C GLN A 219 10.00 6.35 -25.20
N GLY A 220 9.87 7.10 -24.09
CA GLY A 220 10.42 6.70 -22.80
C GLY A 220 9.79 5.41 -22.28
N VAL A 221 8.46 5.35 -22.27
CA VAL A 221 7.73 4.16 -21.79
C VAL A 221 7.96 2.95 -22.69
N THR A 222 7.95 3.12 -24.02
CA THR A 222 8.27 2.02 -24.95
C THR A 222 9.65 1.42 -24.65
N LYS A 223 10.68 2.24 -24.43
CA LYS A 223 12.03 1.74 -24.10
C LYS A 223 12.05 0.94 -22.79
N VAL A 224 11.29 1.35 -21.78
CA VAL A 224 11.16 0.61 -20.52
C VAL A 224 10.52 -0.75 -20.76
N LEU A 225 9.43 -0.80 -21.52
CA LEU A 225 8.72 -2.04 -21.84
C LEU A 225 9.59 -2.98 -22.69
N GLU A 226 10.32 -2.46 -23.68
CA GLU A 226 11.28 -3.22 -24.50
C GLU A 226 12.41 -3.81 -23.64
N ALA A 227 13.01 -3.00 -22.76
CA ALA A 227 14.03 -3.48 -21.83
C ALA A 227 13.50 -4.59 -20.91
N ALA A 228 12.24 -4.47 -20.45
CA ALA A 228 11.61 -5.49 -19.62
C ALA A 228 11.37 -6.81 -20.38
N VAL A 229 11.05 -6.75 -21.67
CA VAL A 229 10.95 -7.93 -22.56
C VAL A 229 12.32 -8.56 -22.78
N LEU A 230 13.37 -7.77 -22.98
CA LEU A 230 14.73 -8.27 -23.17
C LEU A 230 15.25 -8.99 -21.91
N GLN A 231 14.90 -8.52 -20.72
CA GLN A 231 15.28 -9.16 -19.45
C GLN A 231 14.58 -10.51 -19.24
N ALA A 232 13.37 -10.69 -19.79
CA ALA A 232 12.61 -11.92 -19.66
C ALA A 232 11.96 -12.31 -21.00
N PRO A 233 12.75 -12.84 -21.98
CA PRO A 233 12.25 -13.09 -23.33
C PRO A 233 11.11 -14.13 -23.42
N LYS A 234 10.95 -14.97 -22.39
CA LYS A 234 9.87 -15.96 -22.30
C LYS A 234 8.63 -15.45 -21.56
N ASP A 235 8.69 -14.27 -20.95
CA ASP A 235 7.55 -13.67 -20.24
C ASP A 235 6.55 -13.10 -21.25
N TRP A 236 5.47 -13.85 -21.46
CA TRP A 236 4.45 -13.47 -22.41
C TRP A 236 3.65 -12.24 -21.95
N THR A 237 3.48 -12.06 -20.64
CA THR A 237 2.73 -10.94 -20.09
C THR A 237 3.40 -9.59 -20.43
N ARG A 238 4.72 -9.51 -20.36
CA ARG A 238 5.49 -8.29 -20.73
C ARG A 238 5.42 -7.98 -22.21
N LYS A 239 5.61 -9.00 -23.05
CA LYS A 239 5.51 -8.87 -24.50
C LYS A 239 4.11 -8.43 -24.92
N LYS A 240 3.08 -9.00 -24.28
CA LYS A 240 1.68 -8.59 -24.44
C LYS A 240 1.48 -7.13 -24.08
N LEU A 241 2.01 -6.69 -22.95
CA LEU A 241 1.89 -5.32 -22.49
C LEU A 241 2.55 -4.32 -23.47
N LEU A 242 3.75 -4.65 -23.98
CA LEU A 242 4.45 -3.83 -24.97
C LEU A 242 3.60 -3.62 -26.23
N VAL A 243 3.07 -4.70 -26.82
CA VAL A 243 2.24 -4.58 -28.03
C VAL A 243 0.95 -3.80 -27.75
N GLU A 244 0.27 -4.07 -26.63
CA GLU A 244 -0.92 -3.31 -26.23
C GLU A 244 -0.64 -1.81 -26.08
N TYR A 245 0.49 -1.46 -25.46
CA TYR A 245 0.89 -0.06 -25.31
C TYR A 245 1.18 0.61 -26.66
N LEU A 246 1.89 -0.06 -27.56
CA LEU A 246 2.17 0.45 -28.92
C LEU A 246 0.89 0.66 -29.74
N LEU A 247 -0.09 -0.24 -29.61
CA LEU A 247 -1.40 -0.09 -30.26
C LEU A 247 -2.19 1.09 -29.67
N ILE A 248 -2.22 1.24 -28.34
CA ILE A 248 -2.95 2.32 -27.66
C ILE A 248 -2.34 3.70 -27.97
N THR A 249 -1.02 3.76 -28.13
CA THR A 249 -0.27 5.00 -28.43
C THR A 249 -0.09 5.28 -29.92
N ASP A 250 -0.75 4.50 -30.79
CA ASP A 250 -0.72 4.67 -32.25
C ASP A 250 0.71 4.63 -32.83
N ARG A 251 1.40 3.51 -32.60
CA ARG A 251 2.75 3.21 -33.11
C ARG A 251 2.70 2.00 -34.05
N PRO A 252 2.06 2.14 -35.23
CA PRO A 252 1.72 1.00 -36.09
C PRO A 252 2.95 0.18 -36.52
N GLN A 253 4.02 0.82 -36.96
CA GLN A 253 5.21 0.11 -37.42
C GLN A 253 5.91 -0.66 -36.30
N GLN A 254 6.05 -0.05 -35.12
CA GLN A 254 6.65 -0.72 -33.96
C GLN A 254 5.79 -1.89 -33.50
N ALA A 255 4.45 -1.74 -33.52
CA ALA A 255 3.55 -2.84 -33.19
C ALA A 255 3.72 -4.02 -34.17
N LEU A 256 3.83 -3.75 -35.47
CA LEU A 256 4.13 -4.77 -36.48
C LEU A 256 5.47 -5.47 -36.23
N ASP A 257 6.52 -4.72 -35.90
CA ASP A 257 7.84 -5.31 -35.63
C ASP A 257 7.82 -6.24 -34.41
N GLN A 258 7.07 -5.86 -33.36
CA GLN A 258 6.87 -6.73 -32.20
C GLN A 258 6.01 -7.97 -32.55
N ILE A 259 4.94 -7.82 -33.35
CA ILE A 259 4.14 -8.95 -33.83
C ILE A 259 5.00 -9.93 -34.64
N ARG A 260 5.86 -9.44 -35.54
CA ARG A 260 6.83 -10.24 -36.31
C ARG A 260 7.77 -11.01 -35.39
N SER A 261 8.32 -10.34 -34.37
CA SER A 261 9.20 -10.98 -33.39
C SER A 261 8.49 -12.08 -32.60
N LEU A 262 7.18 -11.98 -32.39
CA LEU A 262 6.40 -12.99 -31.66
C LEU A 262 5.95 -14.14 -32.55
N ALA A 263 5.57 -13.86 -33.80
CA ALA A 263 5.18 -14.85 -34.78
C ALA A 263 6.34 -15.75 -35.23
N SER A 264 7.59 -15.32 -35.03
CA SER A 264 8.81 -16.06 -35.36
C SER A 264 9.34 -16.97 -34.23
N ALA A 265 8.76 -16.91 -33.02
CA ALA A 265 9.25 -17.64 -31.84
C ALA A 265 8.56 -19.01 -31.66
N ASP A 266 9.28 -20.10 -31.99
CA ASP A 266 9.03 -21.54 -31.68
C ASP A 266 7.60 -22.14 -31.77
N ALA A 267 7.51 -23.47 -31.74
CA ALA A 267 6.26 -24.25 -31.87
C ALA A 267 5.18 -23.89 -30.82
N GLU A 268 5.55 -23.22 -29.74
CA GLU A 268 4.64 -22.72 -28.71
C GLU A 268 3.75 -21.58 -29.21
N ALA A 269 4.08 -20.86 -30.28
CA ALA A 269 3.28 -19.69 -30.71
C ALA A 269 1.94 -20.02 -31.39
N GLN A 270 1.59 -21.29 -31.65
CA GLN A 270 0.33 -21.64 -32.33
C GLN A 270 -0.91 -21.17 -31.58
N HIS A 271 -0.90 -21.23 -30.24
CA HIS A 271 -2.02 -20.73 -29.44
C HIS A 271 -2.14 -19.19 -29.44
N LEU A 272 -1.12 -18.48 -29.95
CA LEU A 272 -1.07 -17.02 -29.99
C LEU A 272 -1.72 -16.45 -31.25
N GLU A 273 -1.96 -17.26 -32.29
CA GLU A 273 -2.52 -16.80 -33.56
C GLU A 273 -3.77 -15.91 -33.39
N PRO A 274 -4.80 -16.28 -32.58
CA PRO A 274 -5.97 -15.42 -32.41
C PRO A 274 -5.63 -14.05 -31.80
N THR A 275 -4.66 -14.02 -30.88
CA THR A 275 -4.22 -12.76 -30.25
C THR A 275 -3.43 -11.90 -31.22
N LEU A 276 -2.55 -12.50 -32.03
CA LEU A 276 -1.77 -11.77 -33.03
C LEU A 276 -2.66 -11.20 -34.13
N LEU A 277 -3.69 -11.94 -34.56
CA LEU A 277 -4.70 -11.43 -35.51
C LEU A 277 -5.50 -10.27 -34.92
N GLN A 278 -5.96 -10.39 -33.67
CA GLN A 278 -6.67 -9.31 -32.98
C GLN A 278 -5.82 -8.04 -32.87
N TRP A 279 -4.50 -8.18 -32.70
CA TRP A 279 -3.60 -7.03 -32.68
C TRP A 279 -3.35 -6.44 -34.06
N ALA A 280 -3.15 -7.28 -35.08
CA ALA A 280 -3.04 -6.82 -36.46
C ALA A 280 -4.28 -5.98 -36.84
N GLU A 281 -5.48 -6.41 -36.46
CA GLU A 281 -6.74 -5.69 -36.66
C GLU A 281 -6.77 -4.28 -36.10
N ARG A 282 -6.18 -4.11 -34.92
CA ARG A 282 -6.15 -2.85 -34.18
C ARG A 282 -5.10 -1.88 -34.69
N ILE A 283 -4.23 -2.29 -35.62
CA ILE A 283 -3.30 -1.38 -36.30
C ILE A 283 -4.11 -0.39 -37.14
N THR A 284 -3.89 0.90 -36.88
CA THR A 284 -4.62 2.03 -37.46
C THR A 284 -4.21 2.28 -38.92
N ASP A 285 -2.92 2.21 -39.24
CA ASP A 285 -2.41 2.35 -40.60
C ASP A 285 -2.85 1.15 -41.47
N PRO A 286 -3.64 1.36 -42.54
CA PRO A 286 -4.18 0.26 -43.33
C PRO A 286 -3.12 -0.60 -44.03
N LYS A 287 -1.98 -0.02 -44.42
CA LYS A 287 -0.89 -0.76 -45.08
C LYS A 287 -0.17 -1.63 -44.08
N VAL A 288 0.21 -1.05 -42.94
CA VAL A 288 0.89 -1.77 -41.85
C VAL A 288 -0.01 -2.87 -41.29
N ARG A 289 -1.32 -2.61 -41.18
CA ARG A 289 -2.32 -3.63 -40.79
C ARG A 289 -2.34 -4.81 -41.75
N ALA A 290 -2.41 -4.56 -43.05
CA ALA A 290 -2.41 -5.62 -44.06
C ALA A 290 -1.13 -6.46 -43.99
N GLU A 291 0.03 -5.81 -43.80
CA GLU A 291 1.30 -6.50 -43.59
C GLU A 291 1.29 -7.38 -42.33
N ALA A 292 0.77 -6.87 -41.21
CA ALA A 292 0.67 -7.63 -39.97
C ALA A 292 -0.21 -8.88 -40.13
N TYR A 293 -1.36 -8.74 -40.77
CA TYR A 293 -2.24 -9.87 -41.07
C TYR A 293 -1.57 -10.94 -41.92
N LEU A 294 -0.89 -10.53 -42.99
CA LEU A 294 -0.20 -11.44 -43.89
C LEU A 294 0.92 -12.19 -43.18
N GLU A 295 1.67 -11.52 -42.31
CA GLU A 295 2.71 -12.17 -41.50
C GLU A 295 2.10 -13.27 -40.61
N VAL A 296 1.03 -12.95 -39.86
CA VAL A 296 0.42 -13.92 -38.95
C VAL A 296 -0.12 -15.12 -39.73
N ILE A 297 -0.86 -14.90 -40.82
CA ILE A 297 -1.43 -15.98 -41.64
C ILE A 297 -0.34 -16.85 -42.28
N ALA A 298 0.75 -16.25 -42.77
CA ALA A 298 1.85 -16.98 -43.38
C ALA A 298 2.54 -17.94 -42.39
N ARG A 299 2.57 -17.57 -41.09
CA ARG A 299 3.19 -18.37 -40.03
C ARG A 299 2.27 -19.44 -39.45
N PHE A 300 0.95 -19.24 -39.50
CA PHE A 300 -0.04 -20.18 -38.95
C PHE A 300 -1.03 -20.70 -40.01
N PRO A 301 -0.58 -21.45 -41.04
CA PRO A 301 -1.43 -21.86 -42.15
C PRO A 301 -2.49 -22.94 -41.81
N LYS A 302 -2.46 -23.56 -40.61
CA LYS A 302 -3.27 -24.74 -40.25
C LYS A 302 -4.61 -24.44 -39.57
N SER A 303 -4.91 -23.20 -39.20
CA SER A 303 -6.17 -22.79 -38.57
C SER A 303 -7.36 -22.66 -39.55
N ARG A 304 -7.14 -22.87 -40.85
CA ARG A 304 -8.15 -22.78 -41.92
C ARG A 304 -9.01 -24.04 -42.10
N ARG A 305 -9.28 -24.82 -41.05
CA ARG A 305 -10.19 -25.98 -41.11
C ARG A 305 -11.41 -25.77 -40.23
#